data_AF-A0A939HTD7-F1
#
_entry.id   AF-A0A939HTD7-F1
#
_cell.length_a   1.000
_cell.length_b   1.000
_cell.length_c   1.000
_cell.angle_alpha   90.00
_cell.angle_beta   90.00
_cell.angle_gamma   90.00
#
_symmetry.space_group_name_H-M   'P 1'
#
loop_
_entity.id
_entity.type
_entity.pdbx_description
1 polymer ?
#
loop_
_entity_poly.entity_id
_entity_poly.type
_entity_poly.pdbx_seq_one_letter_code
_entity_poly.pdbx_strand_id
1 'polypeptide(L)'
;MEDAELMLSLRPSLKAAGLLVENYTYSHSEPFDCPISVFGGKQDLVITEDHLSAWREETSNTFLLQMFPGDHLFLHSDQKLLLQTRSQELMPLSLFFEIFFDIWRAFSCLNKVIY
;
A
#
# COMPACT_ATOMS: atom_id res chain seq x y z
N MET A 1 15.91 -1.21 -28.60
CA MET A 1 16.41 0.18 -28.62
C MET A 1 15.39 1.12 -28.00
N GLU A 2 14.09 0.96 -28.29
CA GLU A 2 12.98 1.73 -27.66
C GLU A 2 12.89 1.58 -26.12
N ASP A 3 13.12 0.39 -25.56
CA ASP A 3 13.08 0.21 -24.09
C ASP A 3 14.12 1.05 -23.34
N ALA A 4 15.30 1.26 -23.93
CA ALA A 4 16.38 1.99 -23.26
C ALA A 4 16.09 3.49 -23.18
N GLU A 5 15.49 4.06 -24.22
CA GLU A 5 15.13 5.48 -24.26
C GLU A 5 13.94 5.79 -23.35
N LEU A 6 12.96 4.88 -23.28
CA LEU A 6 11.87 4.94 -22.31
C LEU A 6 12.38 4.84 -20.87
N MET A 7 13.28 3.90 -20.57
CA MET A 7 13.86 3.78 -19.23
C MET A 7 14.68 5.00 -18.82
N LEU A 8 15.37 5.64 -19.77
CA LEU A 8 16.10 6.89 -19.53
C LEU A 8 15.16 8.06 -19.23
N SER A 9 13.99 8.13 -19.87
CA SER A 9 13.01 9.19 -19.61
C SER A 9 12.24 9.00 -18.29
N LEU A 10 12.04 7.75 -17.85
CA LEU A 10 11.41 7.42 -16.56
C LEU A 10 12.34 7.60 -15.35
N ARG A 11 13.66 7.57 -15.57
CA ARG A 11 14.67 7.64 -14.51
C ARG A 11 14.49 8.83 -13.55
N PRO A 12 14.24 10.07 -14.00
CA PRO A 12 14.04 11.20 -13.09
C PRO A 12 12.84 10.99 -12.15
N SER A 13 11.72 10.48 -12.67
CA SER A 13 10.51 10.20 -11.89
C SER A 13 10.73 9.09 -10.88
N LEU A 14 11.39 8.00 -11.28
CA LEU A 14 11.73 6.90 -10.37
C LEU A 14 12.69 7.35 -9.27
N LYS A 15 13.69 8.18 -9.60
CA LYS A 15 14.60 8.75 -8.62
C LYS A 15 13.88 9.67 -7.63
N ALA A 16 13.00 10.53 -8.12
CA ALA A 16 12.21 11.41 -7.26
C ALA A 16 11.30 10.62 -6.31
N ALA A 17 10.61 9.58 -6.82
CA ALA A 17 9.79 8.70 -6.01
C ALA A 17 10.61 7.97 -4.93
N GLY A 18 11.80 7.46 -5.29
CA GLY A 18 12.72 6.85 -4.33
C GLY A 18 13.14 7.81 -3.23
N LEU A 19 13.53 9.04 -3.57
CA LEU A 19 13.91 10.07 -2.60
C LEU A 19 12.76 10.45 -1.65
N LEU A 20 11.52 10.44 -2.11
CA LEU A 20 10.36 10.71 -1.24
C LEU A 20 10.18 9.62 -0.19
N VAL A 21 10.31 8.35 -0.58
CA VAL A 21 10.23 7.21 0.33
C VAL A 21 11.43 7.19 1.29
N GLU A 22 12.65 7.42 0.79
CA GLU A 22 13.87 7.42 1.59
C GLU A 22 13.89 8.52 2.67
N ASN A 23 13.34 9.70 2.36
CA ASN A 23 13.34 10.84 3.28
C ASN A 23 12.06 10.94 4.12
N TYR A 24 11.11 10.01 3.96
CA TYR A 24 9.90 10.00 4.78
C TYR A 24 10.25 9.67 6.23
N THR A 25 9.90 10.57 7.15
CA THR A 25 10.03 10.35 8.59
C THR A 25 8.64 10.12 9.16
N TYR A 26 8.40 8.89 9.63
CA TYR A 26 7.15 8.55 10.29
C TYR A 26 7.00 9.32 11.60
N SER A 27 5.79 9.83 11.85
CA SER A 27 5.37 10.43 13.11
C SER A 27 4.12 9.73 13.56
N HIS A 28 4.16 9.15 14.75
CA HIS A 28 3.03 8.41 15.30
C HIS A 28 1.80 9.32 15.45
N SER A 29 0.63 8.80 15.09
CA SER A 29 -0.67 9.46 15.20
C SER A 29 -1.70 8.52 15.82
N GLU A 30 -2.90 9.02 16.12
CA GLU A 30 -3.99 8.17 16.57
C GLU A 30 -4.31 7.08 15.53
N PRO A 31 -4.52 5.81 15.95
CA PRO A 31 -4.89 4.73 15.05
C PRO A 31 -6.19 5.03 14.31
N PHE A 32 -6.31 4.54 13.08
CA PHE A 32 -7.54 4.60 12.30
C PHE A 32 -8.67 3.80 12.97
N ASP A 33 -9.91 4.21 12.76
CA ASP A 33 -11.12 3.52 13.23
C ASP A 33 -11.70 2.55 12.18
N CYS A 34 -11.10 2.49 10.99
CA CYS A 34 -11.48 1.58 9.92
C CYS A 34 -10.63 0.29 9.91
N PRO A 35 -11.17 -0.83 9.41
CA PRO A 35 -10.39 -2.05 9.21
C PRO A 35 -9.22 -1.84 8.24
N ILE A 36 -8.09 -2.51 8.49
CA ILE A 36 -6.92 -2.52 7.60
C ILE A 36 -6.64 -3.96 7.16
N SER A 37 -6.58 -4.17 5.84
CA SER A 37 -6.12 -5.41 5.23
C SER A 37 -4.77 -5.17 4.54
N VAL A 38 -3.76 -5.94 4.95
CA VAL A 38 -2.39 -5.88 4.45
C VAL A 38 -2.04 -7.16 3.69
N PHE A 39 -1.35 -6.99 2.56
CA PHE A 39 -0.99 -8.07 1.67
C PHE A 39 0.50 -8.03 1.36
N GLY A 40 1.16 -9.19 1.35
CA GLY A 40 2.59 -9.29 1.07
C GLY A 40 2.97 -10.53 0.27
N GLY A 41 4.12 -10.47 -0.39
CA GLY A 41 4.72 -11.61 -1.09
C GLY A 41 5.59 -12.45 -0.15
N LYS A 42 5.40 -13.77 -0.14
CA LYS A 42 6.20 -14.71 0.68
C LYS A 42 7.67 -14.79 0.28
N GLN A 43 8.02 -14.35 -0.92
CA GLN A 43 9.39 -14.30 -1.44
C GLN A 43 9.88 -12.86 -1.60
N ASP A 44 9.19 -11.88 -1.01
CA ASP A 44 9.64 -10.49 -1.03
C ASP A 44 10.93 -10.34 -0.21
N LEU A 45 11.97 -9.81 -0.86
CA LEU A 45 13.29 -9.57 -0.25
C LEU A 45 13.44 -8.15 0.30
N VAL A 46 12.47 -7.28 0.03
CA VAL A 46 12.46 -5.87 0.43
C VAL A 46 11.57 -5.68 1.64
N ILE A 47 10.38 -6.28 1.64
CA ILE A 47 9.38 -6.13 2.70
C ILE A 47 9.09 -7.47 3.37
N THR A 48 9.38 -7.58 4.67
CA THR A 48 9.15 -8.80 5.45
C THR A 48 7.74 -8.82 6.02
N GLU A 49 7.28 -10.00 6.45
CA GLU A 49 6.02 -10.14 7.20
C GLU A 49 6.01 -9.28 8.47
N ASP A 50 7.15 -9.15 9.16
CA ASP A 50 7.27 -8.31 10.35
C ASP A 50 7.02 -6.82 10.03
N HIS A 51 7.57 -6.31 8.92
CA HIS A 51 7.30 -4.94 8.44
C HIS A 51 5.79 -4.73 8.18
N LEU A 52 5.12 -5.75 7.64
CA LEU A 52 3.69 -5.70 7.36
C LEU A 52 2.85 -5.82 8.63
N SER A 53 3.29 -6.61 9.61
CA SER A 53 2.60 -6.81 10.88
C SER A 53 2.53 -5.54 11.73
N ALA A 54 3.50 -4.63 11.58
CA ALA A 54 3.54 -3.34 12.29
C ALA A 54 2.31 -2.47 12.01
N TRP A 55 1.65 -2.64 10.85
CA TRP A 55 0.40 -1.96 10.51
C TRP A 55 -0.77 -2.30 11.45
N ARG A 56 -0.63 -3.34 12.29
CA ARG A 56 -1.60 -3.62 13.36
C ARG A 56 -1.76 -2.45 14.32
N GLU A 57 -0.69 -1.70 14.57
CA GLU A 57 -0.70 -0.55 15.49
C GLU A 57 -1.40 0.67 14.89
N GLU A 58 -1.57 0.70 13.56
CA GLU A 58 -2.18 1.81 12.84
C GLU A 58 -3.71 1.76 12.85
N THR A 59 -4.34 0.69 13.34
CA THR A 59 -5.81 0.62 13.46
C THR A 59 -6.26 0.14 14.83
N SER A 60 -7.34 0.76 15.32
CA SER A 60 -8.10 0.33 16.48
C SER A 60 -9.17 -0.71 16.13
N ASN A 61 -9.34 -1.03 14.84
CA ASN A 61 -10.34 -1.96 14.32
C ASN A 61 -9.68 -3.26 13.82
N THR A 62 -10.41 -4.01 13.00
CA THR A 62 -9.99 -5.30 12.46
C THR A 62 -8.74 -5.14 11.61
N PHE A 63 -7.73 -5.96 11.90
CA PHE A 63 -6.51 -6.05 11.12
C PHE A 63 -6.38 -7.44 10.51
N LEU A 64 -6.18 -7.50 9.21
CA LEU A 64 -5.88 -8.72 8.49
C LEU A 64 -4.53 -8.58 7.79
N LEU A 65 -3.68 -9.60 7.94
CA LEU A 65 -2.45 -9.75 7.17
C LEU A 65 -2.51 -11.07 6.41
N GLN A 66 -2.33 -11.02 5.09
CA GLN A 66 -2.33 -12.20 4.24
C GLN A 66 -1.12 -12.22 3.30
N MET A 67 -0.35 -13.31 3.39
CA MET A 67 0.84 -13.51 2.58
C MET A 67 0.53 -14.41 1.38
N PHE A 68 0.87 -13.93 0.18
CA PHE A 68 0.68 -14.61 -1.09
C PHE A 68 1.98 -15.20 -1.64
N PRO A 69 1.93 -16.28 -2.43
CA PRO A 69 3.08 -16.68 -3.24
C PRO A 69 3.50 -15.54 -4.18
N GLY A 70 4.79 -15.29 -4.31
CA GLY A 70 5.35 -14.22 -5.14
C GLY A 70 6.38 -13.36 -4.39
N ASP A 71 7.12 -12.59 -5.18
CA ASP A 71 8.09 -11.59 -4.70
C ASP A 71 7.41 -10.25 -4.41
N HIS A 72 8.16 -9.14 -4.42
CA HIS A 72 7.63 -7.80 -4.23
C HIS A 72 6.49 -7.44 -5.21
N LEU A 73 6.48 -8.05 -6.39
CA LEU A 73 5.48 -7.85 -7.44
C LEU A 73 4.42 -8.97 -7.43
N PHE A 74 4.19 -9.64 -6.30
CA PHE A 74 3.23 -10.75 -6.15
C PHE A 74 1.83 -10.46 -6.70
N LEU A 75 1.42 -9.19 -6.73
CA LEU A 75 0.15 -8.74 -7.30
C LEU A 75 0.06 -8.96 -8.82
N HIS A 76 1.18 -8.98 -9.54
CA HIS A 76 1.20 -9.28 -10.97
C HIS A 76 1.12 -10.77 -11.24
N SER A 77 1.65 -11.61 -10.36
CA SER A 77 1.61 -13.07 -10.51
C SER A 77 0.24 -13.66 -10.18
N ASP A 78 -0.55 -13.03 -9.31
CA ASP A 78 -1.80 -13.66 -8.82
C ASP A 78 -2.96 -12.66 -8.57
N GLN A 79 -3.26 -11.82 -9.58
CA GLN A 79 -4.35 -10.83 -9.54
C GLN A 79 -5.72 -11.43 -9.16
N LYS A 80 -5.96 -12.69 -9.55
CA LYS A 80 -7.25 -13.38 -9.29
C LYS A 80 -7.46 -13.65 -7.81
N LEU A 81 -6.42 -14.06 -7.10
CA LEU A 81 -6.50 -14.42 -5.69
C LEU A 81 -6.71 -13.18 -4.80
N LEU A 82 -6.12 -12.03 -5.17
CA LEU A 82 -6.39 -10.75 -4.52
C LEU A 82 -7.86 -10.32 -4.68
N LEU A 83 -8.39 -10.40 -5.91
CA LEU A 83 -9.77 -9.99 -6.20
C LEU A 83 -10.79 -10.87 -5.47
N GLN A 84 -10.50 -12.17 -5.31
CA GLN A 84 -11.33 -13.08 -4.53
C GLN A 84 -11.34 -12.73 -3.03
N THR A 85 -10.19 -12.37 -2.48
CA THR A 85 -10.05 -11.95 -1.07
C THR A 85 -10.84 -10.65 -0.81
N ARG A 86 -10.71 -9.63 -1.68
CA ARG A 86 -11.46 -8.37 -1.54
C ARG A 86 -12.97 -8.52 -1.71
N SER A 87 -13.43 -9.45 -2.54
CA SER A 87 -14.87 -9.67 -2.75
C SER A 87 -15.58 -10.16 -1.47
N GLN A 88 -14.86 -10.78 -0.53
CA GLN A 88 -15.42 -11.29 0.71
C GLN A 88 -15.48 -10.23 1.81
N GLU A 89 -14.63 -9.20 1.74
CA GLU A 89 -14.55 -8.09 2.72
C GLU A 89 -15.52 -6.92 2.40
N LEU A 90 -15.91 -6.73 1.13
CA LEU A 90 -16.63 -5.55 0.66
C LEU A 90 -18.17 -5.71 0.54
N MET A 91 -18.77 -6.77 1.08
CA MET A 91 -20.24 -6.88 1.17
C MET A 91 -20.68 -6.74 2.64
N PRO A 92 -21.47 -5.71 3.02
CA PRO A 92 -22.51 -5.07 2.22
C PRO A 92 -22.28 -3.58 1.89
N LEU A 93 -22.75 -3.21 0.71
CA LEU A 93 -22.86 -1.87 0.13
C LEU A 93 -23.66 -0.89 1.01
N SER A 94 -23.01 -0.13 1.89
CA SER A 94 -23.60 1.09 2.46
C SER A 94 -22.64 2.26 2.69
N LEU A 95 -21.38 2.21 2.24
CA LEU A 95 -20.38 3.24 2.54
C LEU A 95 -19.58 3.72 1.32
N PHE A 96 -20.20 3.74 0.14
CA PHE A 96 -19.53 4.21 -1.09
C PHE A 96 -19.22 5.72 -1.12
N PHE A 97 -19.55 6.48 -0.06
CA PHE A 97 -19.27 7.91 0.03
C PHE A 97 -18.17 8.30 1.05
N GLU A 98 -17.67 7.40 1.91
CA GLU A 98 -16.62 7.76 2.88
C GLU A 98 -15.20 7.35 2.46
N ILE A 99 -15.08 6.43 1.49
CA ILE A 99 -13.78 5.93 0.99
C ILE A 99 -12.92 7.06 0.38
N PHE A 100 -13.54 8.11 -0.19
CA PHE A 100 -12.78 9.26 -0.69
C PHE A 100 -12.15 10.09 0.45
N PHE A 101 -12.76 10.13 1.63
CA PHE A 101 -12.24 10.90 2.75
C PHE A 101 -11.09 10.18 3.44
N ASP A 102 -11.13 8.85 3.54
CA ASP A 102 -10.08 8.04 4.16
C ASP A 102 -8.86 7.83 3.27
N ILE A 103 -9.06 7.63 1.96
CA ILE A 103 -7.96 7.66 0.98
C ILE A 103 -7.34 9.06 0.95
N TRP A 104 -8.16 10.12 1.04
CA TRP A 104 -7.65 11.47 1.17
C TRP A 104 -6.89 11.66 2.49
N ARG A 105 -7.27 11.06 3.63
CA ARG A 105 -6.55 11.16 4.91
C ARG A 105 -5.19 10.43 4.91
N ALA A 106 -5.13 9.26 4.27
CA ALA A 106 -3.88 8.53 4.01
C ALA A 106 -2.95 9.30 3.06
N PHE A 107 -3.52 9.94 2.01
CA PHE A 107 -2.79 10.87 1.15
C PHE A 107 -2.53 12.25 1.79
N SER A 108 -3.29 12.67 2.80
CA SER A 108 -3.15 13.97 3.49
C SER A 108 -1.93 13.99 4.41
N CYS A 109 -1.50 12.84 4.91
CA CYS A 109 -0.20 12.69 5.54
C CYS A 109 0.95 12.87 4.53
N LEU A 110 0.73 12.56 3.24
CA LEU A 110 1.66 12.87 2.15
C LEU A 110 1.56 14.32 1.64
N ASN A 111 0.38 14.94 1.68
CA ASN A 111 0.10 16.26 1.06
C ASN A 111 0.39 17.49 1.95
N LYS A 112 1.06 17.34 3.11
CA LYS A 112 1.61 18.50 3.84
C LYS A 112 2.98 18.98 3.32
N VAL A 113 3.51 18.33 2.30
CA VAL A 113 4.72 18.73 1.60
C VAL A 113 4.35 18.85 0.12
N ILE A 114 4.74 19.93 -0.54
CA ILE A 114 4.43 20.31 -1.94
C ILE A 114 3.15 21.18 -2.04
N TYR A 115 3.19 22.52 -1.99
CA TYR A 115 3.65 23.38 -3.10
C TYR A 115 4.98 23.01 -3.74
#